data_AF-A0A966HWZ5-F1
#
_entry.id   AF-A0A966HWZ5-F1
#
_cell.length_a   1.000
_cell.length_b   1.000
_cell.length_c   1.000
_cell.angle_alpha   90.00
_cell.angle_beta   90.00
_cell.angle_gamma   90.00
#
_symmetry.space_group_name_H-M   'P 1'
#
loop_
_entity.id
_entity.type
_entity.pdbx_description
1 polymer ?
#
loop_
_entity_poly.entity_id
_entity_poly.type
_entity_poly.pdbx_seq_one_letter_code
_entity_poly.pdbx_strand_id
1 'polypeptide(L)'
;IYAEFQNEKPSKLHYESHHAPYIIMPLIQASLIDKEQDYKKILTNEQLLKLENIFEVLDDFKDEDGYFYWAKDSNGYSDNSLITASMSIFLSLVAKDKSFPKFNTEMWQEKFNRDGVDRSRFSMDFYYPFLAGIKNNKKEFLDLLDNYYEKGLGVKCVAEEPWVTIAESSECVISALIHDNENIAKQIFNDIQQFQNKDGIFPTGYQYDMEIFWPEENSTWTNAAVIIAAHALSFFDLGSNDSSVNVFLELRNFFNSN
;
A
#
# COMPACT_ATOMS: atom_id res chain seq x y z
N ILE A 1 -7.59 -12.87 12.91
CA ILE A 1 -8.82 -12.04 13.12
C ILE A 1 -9.64 -12.16 11.85
N TYR A 2 -10.96 -12.42 11.93
CA TYR A 2 -11.82 -12.49 10.74
C TYR A 2 -11.70 -11.21 9.91
N ALA A 3 -11.82 -11.32 8.59
CA ALA A 3 -11.53 -10.20 7.67
C ALA A 3 -12.44 -8.98 7.88
N GLU A 4 -13.69 -9.18 8.32
CA GLU A 4 -14.66 -8.10 8.48
C GLU A 4 -15.59 -8.38 9.66
N PHE A 5 -15.94 -7.31 10.39
CA PHE A 5 -16.93 -7.33 11.46
C PHE A 5 -18.04 -6.31 11.19
N GLN A 6 -19.28 -6.71 11.40
CA GLN A 6 -20.45 -5.83 11.41
C GLN A 6 -21.17 -6.01 12.74
N ASN A 7 -21.36 -4.90 13.49
CA ASN A 7 -21.96 -4.92 14.83
C ASN A 7 -21.29 -5.95 15.77
N GLU A 8 -19.96 -5.88 15.85
CA GLU A 8 -19.11 -6.74 16.69
C GLU A 8 -19.15 -8.25 16.36
N LYS A 9 -19.79 -8.63 15.25
CA LYS A 9 -19.85 -10.02 14.78
C LYS A 9 -19.11 -10.15 13.45
N PRO A 10 -18.40 -11.27 13.21
CA PRO A 10 -17.75 -11.48 11.94
C PRO A 10 -18.80 -11.62 10.83
N SER A 11 -18.69 -10.80 9.79
CA SER A 11 -19.52 -10.88 8.57
C SER A 11 -18.85 -11.71 7.48
N LYS A 12 -17.52 -11.86 7.55
CA LYS A 12 -16.70 -12.72 6.69
C LYS A 12 -16.02 -13.77 7.56
N LEU A 13 -16.23 -15.05 7.22
CA LEU A 13 -15.72 -16.19 8.00
C LEU A 13 -14.37 -16.72 7.48
N HIS A 14 -13.58 -15.84 6.86
CA HIS A 14 -12.23 -16.12 6.43
C HIS A 14 -11.25 -15.13 7.07
N TYR A 15 -9.98 -15.52 7.09
CA TYR A 15 -8.85 -14.71 7.53
C TYR A 15 -8.08 -14.26 6.31
N GLU A 16 -7.65 -13.01 6.29
CA GLU A 16 -6.81 -12.48 5.22
C GLU A 16 -5.40 -12.21 5.76
N SER A 17 -4.39 -12.62 5.00
CA SER A 17 -2.99 -12.59 5.44
C SER A 17 -2.39 -11.19 5.49
N HIS A 18 -2.93 -10.25 4.72
CA HIS A 18 -2.26 -9.00 4.39
C HIS A 18 -2.61 -7.80 5.28
N HIS A 19 -3.79 -7.79 5.91
CA HIS A 19 -4.23 -6.65 6.72
C HIS A 19 -3.46 -6.48 8.04
N ALA A 20 -3.25 -7.56 8.78
CA ALA A 20 -2.66 -7.47 10.12
C ALA A 20 -1.19 -7.01 10.12
N PRO A 21 -0.30 -7.49 9.21
CA PRO A 21 1.10 -7.07 9.17
C PRO A 21 1.30 -5.57 8.98
N TYR A 22 0.38 -4.89 8.29
CA TYR A 22 0.46 -3.45 8.03
C TYR A 22 0.57 -2.58 9.28
N ILE A 23 0.15 -3.09 10.44
CA ILE A 23 0.27 -2.37 11.72
C ILE A 23 1.71 -1.95 12.03
N ILE A 24 2.72 -2.62 11.46
CA ILE A 24 4.12 -2.23 11.65
C ILE A 24 4.44 -0.88 11.03
N MET A 25 3.77 -0.50 9.93
CA MET A 25 4.04 0.75 9.21
C MET A 25 3.84 1.99 10.09
N PRO A 26 2.67 2.19 10.75
CA PRO A 26 2.50 3.32 11.67
C PRO A 26 3.39 3.22 12.92
N LEU A 27 3.70 2.02 13.42
CA LEU A 27 4.60 1.84 14.57
C LEU A 27 6.03 2.30 14.26
N ILE A 28 6.54 1.94 13.07
CA ILE A 28 7.84 2.43 12.60
C ILE A 28 7.77 3.93 12.35
N GLN A 29 6.74 4.42 11.66
CA GLN A 29 6.55 5.86 11.40
C GLN A 29 6.54 6.69 12.69
N ALA A 30 5.89 6.22 13.76
CA ALA A 30 5.89 6.89 15.05
C ALA A 30 7.31 6.96 15.65
N SER A 31 8.05 5.85 15.62
CA SER A 31 9.44 5.80 16.10
C SER A 31 10.40 6.69 15.32
N LEU A 32 10.14 6.90 14.02
CA LEU A 32 10.93 7.76 13.15
C LEU A 32 10.68 9.25 13.46
N ILE A 33 9.46 9.61 13.85
CA ILE A 33 9.10 10.97 14.29
C ILE A 33 9.63 11.25 15.71
N ASP A 34 9.48 10.30 16.62
CA ASP A 34 9.90 10.42 18.01
C ASP A 34 10.42 9.07 18.53
N LYS A 35 11.71 9.03 18.90
CA LYS A 35 12.38 7.83 19.41
C LYS A 35 11.80 7.31 20.74
N GLU A 36 11.05 8.12 21.47
CA GLU A 36 10.33 7.68 22.66
C GLU A 36 9.01 6.94 22.32
N GLN A 37 8.53 7.05 21.07
CA GLN A 37 7.40 6.29 20.53
C GLN A 37 7.82 4.96 19.88
N ASP A 38 9.07 4.51 20.09
CA ASP A 38 9.50 3.17 19.67
C ASP A 38 8.54 2.12 20.26
N TYR A 39 7.89 1.34 19.38
CA TYR A 39 6.90 0.34 19.76
C TYR A 39 7.44 -0.69 20.76
N LYS A 40 8.76 -0.95 20.75
CA LYS A 40 9.41 -1.84 21.73
C LYS A 40 9.47 -1.25 23.14
N LYS A 41 9.37 0.07 23.27
CA LYS A 41 9.31 0.79 24.55
C LYS A 41 7.88 1.00 25.04
N ILE A 42 6.94 1.28 24.13
CA ILE A 42 5.58 1.70 24.50
C ILE A 42 4.56 0.54 24.59
N LEU A 43 4.78 -0.56 23.88
CA LEU A 43 3.89 -1.72 23.94
C LEU A 43 4.22 -2.60 25.14
N THR A 44 3.19 -3.20 25.74
CA THR A 44 3.38 -4.22 26.77
C THR A 44 3.97 -5.50 26.18
N ASN A 45 4.57 -6.35 27.02
CA ASN A 45 5.05 -7.66 26.59
C ASN A 45 3.97 -8.51 25.90
N GLU A 46 2.72 -8.44 26.37
CA GLU A 46 1.60 -9.15 25.74
C GLU A 46 1.31 -8.62 24.32
N GLN A 47 1.35 -7.30 24.13
CA GLN A 47 1.15 -6.68 22.83
C GLN A 47 2.30 -6.99 21.85
N LEU A 48 3.54 -7.00 22.34
CA LEU A 48 4.70 -7.41 21.55
C LEU A 48 4.60 -8.86 21.10
N LEU A 49 4.19 -9.78 21.98
CA LEU A 49 3.95 -11.17 21.61
C LEU A 49 2.85 -11.30 20.54
N LYS A 50 1.78 -10.51 20.64
CA LYS A 50 0.74 -10.47 19.61
C LYS A 50 1.25 -9.92 18.28
N LEU A 51 2.10 -8.89 18.32
CA LEU A 51 2.72 -8.31 17.13
C LEU A 51 3.63 -9.33 16.45
N GLU A 52 4.52 -10.01 17.18
CA GLU A 52 5.38 -11.05 16.60
C GLU A 52 4.55 -12.22 16.05
N ASN A 53 3.50 -12.63 16.77
CA ASN A 53 2.59 -13.68 16.28
C ASN A 53 1.92 -13.31 14.94
N ILE A 54 1.66 -12.02 14.64
CA ILE A 54 1.15 -11.61 13.32
C ILE A 54 2.14 -12.01 12.22
N PHE A 55 3.43 -11.87 12.45
CA PHE A 55 4.48 -12.18 11.47
C PHE A 55 4.83 -13.67 11.44
N GLU A 56 4.81 -14.36 12.58
CA GLU A 56 5.07 -15.80 12.63
C GLU A 56 4.01 -16.59 11.84
N VAL A 57 2.72 -16.26 11.99
CA VAL A 57 1.65 -16.96 11.27
C VAL A 57 1.63 -16.69 9.76
N LEU A 58 2.38 -15.70 9.27
CA LEU A 58 2.50 -15.45 7.83
C LEU A 58 3.21 -16.59 7.12
N ASP A 59 4.13 -17.30 7.78
CA ASP A 59 4.80 -18.47 7.20
C ASP A 59 3.80 -19.58 6.87
N ASP A 60 2.73 -19.73 7.66
CA ASP A 60 1.67 -20.68 7.38
C ASP A 60 0.88 -20.34 6.10
N PHE A 61 0.94 -19.09 5.62
CA PHE A 61 0.28 -18.65 4.39
C PHE A 61 1.18 -18.76 3.16
N LYS A 62 2.46 -19.14 3.30
CA LYS A 62 3.37 -19.28 2.16
C LYS A 62 3.23 -20.65 1.51
N ASP A 63 3.29 -20.68 0.18
CA ASP A 63 3.56 -21.89 -0.58
C ASP A 63 5.07 -22.18 -0.66
N GLU A 64 5.43 -23.30 -1.29
CA GLU A 64 6.83 -23.74 -1.43
C GLU A 64 7.70 -22.78 -2.26
N ASP A 65 7.07 -21.92 -3.07
CA ASP A 65 7.72 -20.93 -3.93
C ASP A 65 7.75 -19.53 -3.29
N GLY A 66 7.25 -19.39 -2.06
CA GLY A 66 7.24 -18.16 -1.27
C GLY A 66 6.07 -17.22 -1.55
N TYR A 67 5.06 -17.66 -2.30
CA TYR A 67 3.85 -16.88 -2.57
C TYR A 67 2.84 -17.02 -1.43
N PHE A 68 2.19 -15.91 -1.07
CA PHE A 68 1.24 -15.89 0.03
C PHE A 68 -0.17 -16.16 -0.46
N TYR A 69 -0.84 -17.15 0.12
CA TYR A 69 -2.29 -17.30 -0.04
C TYR A 69 -2.98 -16.06 0.54
N TRP A 70 -3.93 -15.48 -0.19
CA TRP A 70 -4.57 -14.22 0.25
C TRP A 70 -5.54 -14.43 1.43
N ALA A 71 -6.15 -15.62 1.52
CA ALA A 71 -7.11 -15.96 2.56
C ALA A 71 -7.07 -17.43 3.01
N LYS A 72 -7.60 -17.68 4.21
CA LYS A 72 -7.82 -19.00 4.81
C LYS A 72 -9.19 -19.07 5.47
N ASP A 73 -9.94 -20.13 5.23
CA ASP A 73 -11.24 -20.41 5.85
C ASP A 73 -11.30 -21.85 6.43
N SER A 74 -12.50 -22.36 6.70
CA SER A 74 -12.69 -23.73 7.20
C SER A 74 -12.31 -24.83 6.20
N ASN A 75 -12.23 -24.51 4.91
CA ASN A 75 -11.85 -25.42 3.83
C ASN A 75 -10.33 -25.42 3.56
N GLY A 76 -9.58 -24.52 4.20
CA GLY A 76 -8.14 -24.40 4.06
C GLY A 76 -7.72 -23.06 3.47
N TYR A 77 -6.57 -23.04 2.80
CA TYR A 77 -6.06 -21.86 2.12
C TYR A 77 -6.75 -21.69 0.77
N SER A 78 -7.09 -20.45 0.42
CA SER A 78 -7.48 -20.13 -0.94
C SER A 78 -6.29 -20.40 -1.85
N ASP A 79 -6.49 -21.17 -2.93
CA ASP A 79 -5.46 -21.41 -3.95
C ASP A 79 -5.25 -20.20 -4.87
N ASN A 80 -5.01 -19.04 -4.28
CA ASN A 80 -4.73 -17.81 -5.00
C ASN A 80 -3.80 -16.91 -4.18
N SER A 81 -2.94 -16.21 -4.90
CA SER A 81 -2.08 -15.16 -4.37
C SER A 81 -2.41 -13.89 -5.13
N LEU A 82 -2.73 -12.82 -4.42
CA LEU A 82 -3.00 -11.51 -5.04
C LEU A 82 -1.72 -10.68 -5.02
N ILE A 83 -1.43 -9.98 -6.11
CA ILE A 83 -0.23 -9.14 -6.23
C ILE A 83 -0.25 -8.09 -5.12
N THR A 84 -1.28 -7.24 -5.10
CA THR A 84 -1.45 -6.19 -4.10
C THR A 84 -1.33 -6.71 -2.67
N ALA A 85 -2.05 -7.80 -2.32
CA ALA A 85 -2.00 -8.41 -0.98
C ALA A 85 -0.61 -8.97 -0.61
N SER A 86 0.11 -9.53 -1.56
CA SER A 86 1.46 -10.06 -1.31
C SER A 86 2.46 -8.93 -1.14
N MET A 87 2.38 -7.90 -2.01
CA MET A 87 3.24 -6.72 -1.92
C MET A 87 3.04 -5.96 -0.60
N SER A 88 1.81 -5.92 -0.07
CA SER A 88 1.57 -5.37 1.26
C SER A 88 2.26 -6.14 2.40
N ILE A 89 2.25 -7.46 2.31
CA ILE A 89 2.96 -8.33 3.27
C ILE A 89 4.47 -8.08 3.14
N PHE A 90 4.96 -8.00 1.91
CA PHE A 90 6.39 -7.77 1.64
C PHE A 90 6.84 -6.43 2.19
N LEU A 91 6.08 -5.37 1.93
CA LEU A 91 6.31 -4.03 2.47
C LEU A 91 6.40 -4.06 4.00
N SER A 92 5.49 -4.77 4.66
CA SER A 92 5.46 -4.92 6.12
C SER A 92 6.67 -5.71 6.65
N LEU A 93 7.06 -6.79 5.98
CA LEU A 93 8.25 -7.60 6.32
C LEU A 93 9.54 -6.79 6.16
N VAL A 94 9.68 -6.06 5.04
CA VAL A 94 10.85 -5.19 4.83
C VAL A 94 10.88 -4.08 5.87
N ALA A 95 9.74 -3.47 6.21
CA ALA A 95 9.69 -2.44 7.24
C ALA A 95 10.14 -2.97 8.61
N LYS A 96 9.73 -4.20 8.96
CA LYS A 96 10.09 -4.85 10.24
C LYS A 96 11.55 -5.28 10.30
N ASP A 97 12.00 -6.03 9.29
CA ASP A 97 13.24 -6.80 9.37
C ASP A 97 14.35 -6.26 8.46
N LYS A 98 14.07 -5.25 7.63
CA LYS A 98 15.01 -4.68 6.65
C LYS A 98 15.64 -5.77 5.78
N SER A 99 14.80 -6.69 5.30
CA SER A 99 15.20 -7.75 4.39
C SER A 99 14.06 -8.07 3.43
N PHE A 100 14.39 -8.40 2.18
CA PHE A 100 13.40 -8.81 1.20
C PHE A 100 12.88 -10.22 1.51
N PRO A 101 11.56 -10.44 1.44
CA PRO A 101 11.02 -11.79 1.49
C PRO A 101 11.51 -12.60 0.30
N LYS A 102 11.81 -13.88 0.53
CA LYS A 102 12.23 -14.80 -0.51
C LYS A 102 11.00 -15.36 -1.22
N PHE A 103 10.95 -15.22 -2.54
CA PHE A 103 9.96 -15.87 -3.40
C PHE A 103 10.53 -16.03 -4.82
N ASN A 104 10.00 -16.98 -5.59
CA ASN A 104 10.47 -17.25 -6.95
C ASN A 104 9.84 -16.29 -7.96
N THR A 105 10.55 -15.21 -8.32
CA THR A 105 10.07 -14.18 -9.27
C THR A 105 9.83 -14.71 -10.69
N GLU A 106 10.48 -15.80 -11.10
CA GLU A 106 10.28 -16.41 -12.42
C GLU A 106 8.87 -16.98 -12.58
N MET A 107 8.22 -17.34 -11.47
CA MET A 107 6.86 -17.91 -11.44
C MET A 107 5.75 -16.86 -11.30
N TRP A 108 6.07 -15.56 -11.43
CA TRP A 108 5.12 -14.47 -11.18
C TRP A 108 3.78 -14.66 -11.91
N GLN A 109 3.86 -15.00 -13.21
CA GLN A 109 2.68 -15.16 -14.07
C GLN A 109 1.86 -16.42 -13.72
N GLU A 110 2.50 -17.44 -13.16
CA GLU A 110 1.86 -18.72 -12.85
C GLU A 110 1.23 -18.73 -11.47
N LYS A 111 1.77 -17.94 -10.53
CA LYS A 111 1.43 -18.01 -9.11
C LYS A 111 0.51 -16.90 -8.61
N PHE A 112 0.53 -15.73 -9.24
CA PHE A 112 -0.42 -14.66 -8.93
C PHE A 112 -1.72 -14.78 -9.74
N ASN A 113 -2.83 -14.35 -9.13
CA ASN A 113 -4.14 -14.23 -9.77
C ASN A 113 -4.62 -15.53 -10.45
N ARG A 114 -4.44 -16.67 -9.76
CA ARG A 114 -4.75 -18.03 -10.24
C ARG A 114 -6.25 -18.36 -10.31
N ASP A 115 -7.11 -17.47 -9.81
CA ASP A 115 -8.56 -17.63 -9.85
C ASP A 115 -9.18 -17.26 -11.22
N GLY A 116 -8.36 -16.91 -12.21
CA GLY A 116 -8.79 -16.59 -13.58
C GLY A 116 -9.40 -15.20 -13.72
N VAL A 117 -9.34 -14.37 -12.68
CA VAL A 117 -9.78 -12.98 -12.71
C VAL A 117 -8.60 -12.08 -13.04
N ASP A 118 -8.67 -11.40 -14.18
CA ASP A 118 -7.69 -10.39 -14.55
C ASP A 118 -7.82 -9.17 -13.64
N ARG A 119 -6.78 -8.94 -12.83
CA ARG A 119 -6.68 -7.80 -11.93
C ARG A 119 -5.70 -6.74 -12.41
N SER A 120 -5.07 -6.93 -13.58
CA SER A 120 -4.22 -5.91 -14.18
C SER A 120 -4.98 -4.62 -14.50
N ARG A 121 -6.31 -4.68 -14.62
CA ARG A 121 -7.16 -3.50 -14.72
C ARG A 121 -7.17 -2.60 -13.48
N PHE A 122 -6.78 -3.10 -12.31
CA PHE A 122 -6.75 -2.32 -11.07
C PHE A 122 -5.38 -1.67 -10.88
N SER A 123 -5.34 -0.40 -10.52
CA SER A 123 -4.07 0.34 -10.46
C SER A 123 -3.13 -0.16 -9.37
N MET A 124 -3.67 -0.68 -8.26
CA MET A 124 -2.87 -1.24 -7.18
C MET A 124 -1.95 -2.38 -7.66
N ASP A 125 -2.41 -3.24 -8.57
CA ASP A 125 -1.59 -4.32 -9.14
C ASP A 125 -0.42 -3.79 -9.99
N PHE A 126 -0.48 -2.53 -10.44
CA PHE A 126 0.65 -1.84 -11.05
C PHE A 126 1.60 -1.24 -10.01
N TYR A 127 1.12 -0.40 -9.07
CA TYR A 127 2.02 0.42 -8.25
C TYR A 127 2.48 -0.25 -6.96
N TYR A 128 1.80 -1.27 -6.45
CA TYR A 128 2.23 -1.99 -5.25
C TYR A 128 3.55 -2.75 -5.43
N PRO A 129 3.82 -3.41 -6.57
CA PRO A 129 5.14 -3.99 -6.84
C PRO A 129 6.29 -2.98 -6.76
N PHE A 130 6.05 -1.75 -7.19
CA PHE A 130 7.00 -0.65 -7.04
C PHE A 130 7.04 -0.16 -5.58
N LEU A 131 5.89 0.02 -4.94
CA LEU A 131 5.80 0.46 -3.54
C LEU A 131 6.57 -0.47 -2.59
N ALA A 132 6.49 -1.78 -2.83
CA ALA A 132 7.19 -2.83 -2.07
C ALA A 132 8.67 -3.03 -2.48
N GLY A 133 9.17 -2.26 -3.47
CA GLY A 133 10.55 -2.34 -3.93
C GLY A 133 10.90 -3.59 -4.74
N ILE A 134 9.91 -4.38 -5.17
CA ILE A 134 10.11 -5.58 -6.00
C ILE A 134 10.39 -5.20 -7.46
N LYS A 135 9.71 -4.17 -7.96
CA LYS A 135 10.04 -3.50 -9.22
C LYS A 135 10.69 -2.15 -8.91
N ASN A 136 11.69 -1.77 -9.71
CA ASN A 136 12.45 -0.53 -9.51
C ASN A 136 12.79 0.23 -10.81
N ASN A 137 12.28 -0.23 -11.95
CA ASN A 137 12.54 0.43 -13.22
C ASN A 137 11.69 1.70 -13.36
N LYS A 138 12.33 2.86 -13.27
CA LYS A 138 11.69 4.18 -13.38
C LYS A 138 10.88 4.36 -14.67
N LYS A 139 11.39 3.84 -15.80
CA LYS A 139 10.71 3.95 -17.09
C LYS A 139 9.49 3.03 -17.14
N GLU A 140 9.62 1.79 -16.69
CA GLU A 140 8.50 0.85 -16.59
C GLU A 140 7.36 1.42 -15.73
N PHE A 141 7.68 2.08 -14.62
CA PHE A 141 6.69 2.75 -13.78
C PHE A 141 5.86 3.78 -14.59
N LEU A 142 6.54 4.64 -15.37
CA LEU A 142 5.88 5.67 -16.17
C LEU A 142 5.06 5.06 -17.31
N ASP A 143 5.62 4.06 -18.02
CA ASP A 143 4.93 3.37 -19.11
C ASP A 143 3.64 2.67 -18.60
N LEU A 144 3.64 2.14 -17.37
CA LEU A 144 2.45 1.54 -16.75
C LEU A 144 1.45 2.60 -16.25
N LEU A 145 1.94 3.69 -15.65
CA LEU A 145 1.13 4.79 -15.12
C LEU A 145 0.21 5.40 -16.18
N ASP A 146 0.65 5.46 -17.43
CA ASP A 146 -0.11 6.02 -18.56
C ASP A 146 -1.51 5.37 -18.73
N ASN A 147 -1.71 4.14 -18.26
CA ASN A 147 -3.01 3.46 -18.32
C ASN A 147 -4.01 3.93 -17.25
N TYR A 148 -3.52 4.56 -16.17
CA TYR A 148 -4.34 4.88 -14.99
C TYR A 148 -4.34 6.37 -14.66
N TYR A 149 -3.36 7.15 -15.11
CA TYR A 149 -3.27 8.56 -14.76
C TYR A 149 -4.11 9.43 -15.68
N GLU A 150 -5.17 10.02 -15.13
CA GLU A 150 -5.97 11.04 -15.79
C GLU A 150 -5.41 12.42 -15.45
N LYS A 151 -4.68 13.00 -16.40
CA LYS A 151 -3.94 14.24 -16.19
C LYS A 151 -4.87 15.39 -15.80
N GLY A 152 -4.55 16.06 -14.71
CA GLY A 152 -5.37 17.14 -14.17
C GLY A 152 -6.46 16.65 -13.21
N LEU A 153 -6.63 15.35 -13.02
CA LEU A 153 -7.60 14.77 -12.07
C LEU A 153 -6.92 13.87 -11.04
N GLY A 154 -6.17 12.86 -11.46
CA GLY A 154 -5.56 11.88 -10.54
C GLY A 154 -5.45 10.48 -11.14
N VAL A 155 -5.26 9.48 -10.29
CA VAL A 155 -5.09 8.08 -10.69
C VAL A 155 -6.43 7.34 -10.56
N LYS A 156 -6.76 6.56 -11.59
CA LYS A 156 -7.93 5.68 -11.65
C LYS A 156 -7.73 4.45 -10.76
N CYS A 157 -8.79 4.01 -10.09
CA CYS A 157 -8.81 2.72 -9.40
C CYS A 157 -8.91 1.56 -10.41
N VAL A 158 -9.70 1.74 -11.47
CA VAL A 158 -9.95 0.78 -12.55
C VAL A 158 -9.68 1.46 -13.89
N ALA A 159 -8.83 0.87 -14.73
CA ALA A 159 -8.29 1.52 -15.93
C ALA A 159 -9.35 2.05 -16.90
N GLU A 160 -10.39 1.23 -17.14
CA GLU A 160 -11.46 1.52 -18.10
C GLU A 160 -12.56 2.45 -17.56
N GLU A 161 -12.55 2.74 -16.26
CA GLU A 161 -13.66 3.39 -15.59
C GLU A 161 -13.47 4.92 -15.47
N PRO A 162 -14.55 5.71 -15.59
CA PRO A 162 -14.42 7.15 -15.67
C PRO A 162 -14.26 7.87 -14.32
N TRP A 163 -13.55 7.26 -13.36
CA TRP A 163 -13.34 7.86 -12.04
C TRP A 163 -11.89 7.76 -11.57
N VAL A 164 -11.45 8.83 -10.91
CA VAL A 164 -10.20 8.84 -10.15
C VAL A 164 -10.51 8.68 -8.67
N THR A 165 -9.58 8.10 -7.93
CA THR A 165 -9.72 7.93 -6.48
C THR A 165 -8.53 8.57 -5.77
N ILE A 166 -8.83 9.24 -4.67
CA ILE A 166 -7.85 10.10 -4.00
C ILE A 166 -6.83 9.25 -3.22
N ALA A 167 -7.26 8.10 -2.69
CA ALA A 167 -6.37 7.15 -2.02
C ALA A 167 -5.35 6.55 -3.00
N GLU A 168 -5.79 5.98 -4.12
CA GLU A 168 -4.93 5.39 -5.14
C GLU A 168 -3.99 6.43 -5.76
N SER A 169 -4.47 7.66 -5.96
CA SER A 169 -3.61 8.79 -6.36
C SER A 169 -2.50 9.03 -5.35
N SER A 170 -2.83 9.07 -4.06
CA SER A 170 -1.88 9.32 -2.98
C SER A 170 -0.87 8.17 -2.79
N GLU A 171 -1.31 6.92 -2.88
CA GLU A 171 -0.42 5.76 -2.82
C GLU A 171 0.51 5.68 -4.04
N CYS A 172 -0.01 6.01 -5.23
CA CYS A 172 0.79 6.12 -6.44
C CYS A 172 1.85 7.24 -6.33
N VAL A 173 1.52 8.37 -5.69
CA VAL A 173 2.48 9.44 -5.38
C VAL A 173 3.63 8.90 -4.54
N ILE A 174 3.33 8.14 -3.48
CA ILE A 174 4.36 7.53 -2.61
C ILE A 174 5.22 6.56 -3.42
N SER A 175 4.60 5.70 -4.23
CA SER A 175 5.32 4.74 -5.09
C SER A 175 6.24 5.45 -6.09
N ALA A 176 5.78 6.55 -6.71
CA ALA A 176 6.60 7.38 -7.58
C ALA A 176 7.80 8.00 -6.84
N LEU A 177 7.61 8.51 -5.62
CA LEU A 177 8.71 9.06 -4.83
C LEU A 177 9.79 8.02 -4.47
N ILE A 178 9.37 6.81 -4.12
CA ILE A 178 10.31 5.72 -3.81
C ILE A 178 11.25 5.43 -5.00
N HIS A 179 10.78 5.64 -6.23
CA HIS A 179 11.56 5.40 -7.47
C HIS A 179 12.06 6.67 -8.16
N ASP A 180 12.24 7.76 -7.40
CA ASP A 180 12.80 9.02 -7.88
C ASP A 180 12.03 9.65 -9.06
N ASN A 181 10.73 9.35 -9.14
CA ASN A 181 9.76 9.91 -10.07
C ASN A 181 9.10 11.16 -9.43
N GLU A 182 9.91 12.09 -8.92
CA GLU A 182 9.46 13.25 -8.14
C GLU A 182 8.50 14.18 -8.91
N ASN A 183 8.85 14.51 -10.17
CA ASN A 183 8.03 15.44 -10.97
C ASN A 183 6.61 14.92 -11.17
N ILE A 184 6.47 13.62 -11.45
CA ILE A 184 5.15 13.00 -11.64
C ILE A 184 4.40 12.85 -10.31
N ALA A 185 5.11 12.56 -9.21
CA ALA A 185 4.53 12.54 -7.88
C ALA A 185 3.93 13.91 -7.49
N LYS A 186 4.66 15.00 -7.73
CA LYS A 186 4.17 16.37 -7.52
C LYS A 186 2.97 16.70 -8.41
N GLN A 187 3.01 16.27 -9.67
CA GLN A 187 1.92 16.51 -10.60
C GLN A 187 0.62 15.83 -10.16
N ILE A 188 0.67 14.53 -9.87
CA ILE A 188 -0.51 13.77 -9.38
C ILE A 188 -1.04 14.37 -8.07
N PHE A 189 -0.14 14.70 -7.13
CA PHE A 189 -0.56 15.25 -5.84
C PHE A 189 -1.21 16.63 -5.97
N ASN A 190 -0.70 17.49 -6.87
CA ASN A 190 -1.29 18.79 -7.17
C ASN A 190 -2.67 18.66 -7.84
N ASP A 191 -2.83 17.71 -8.75
CA ASP A 191 -4.10 17.46 -9.44
C ASP A 191 -5.22 17.16 -8.44
N ILE A 192 -4.97 16.29 -7.45
CA ILE A 192 -6.02 15.92 -6.49
C ILE A 192 -6.41 17.04 -5.51
N GLN A 193 -5.57 18.08 -5.31
CA GLN A 193 -5.85 19.15 -4.33
C GLN A 193 -7.16 19.90 -4.62
N GLN A 194 -7.58 19.95 -5.88
CA GLN A 194 -8.81 20.62 -6.29
C GLN A 194 -10.08 20.00 -5.66
N PHE A 195 -10.00 18.74 -5.21
CA PHE A 195 -11.13 18.03 -4.62
C PHE A 195 -11.25 18.20 -3.11
N GLN A 196 -10.30 18.89 -2.46
CA GLN A 196 -10.38 19.17 -1.04
C GLN A 196 -11.54 20.11 -0.74
N ASN A 197 -12.40 19.75 0.21
CA ASN A 197 -13.47 20.63 0.65
C ASN A 197 -12.94 21.72 1.61
N LYS A 198 -13.82 22.67 1.96
CA LYS A 198 -13.50 23.81 2.86
C LYS A 198 -12.99 23.41 4.25
N ASP A 199 -13.30 22.20 4.71
CA ASP A 199 -12.91 21.68 6.02
C ASP A 199 -11.60 20.87 5.94
N GLY A 200 -10.96 20.83 4.77
CA GLY A 200 -9.71 20.13 4.53
C GLY A 200 -9.87 18.64 4.20
N ILE A 201 -11.10 18.17 4.00
CA ILE A 201 -11.43 16.75 3.82
C ILE A 201 -11.56 16.43 2.33
N PHE A 202 -10.97 15.31 1.92
CA PHE A 202 -11.07 14.77 0.57
C PHE A 202 -12.19 13.71 0.47
N PRO A 203 -12.91 13.68 -0.67
CA PRO A 203 -13.83 12.59 -1.00
C PRO A 203 -13.07 11.32 -1.37
N THR A 204 -13.73 10.16 -1.33
CA THR A 204 -13.15 8.90 -1.78
C THR A 204 -12.75 8.95 -3.27
N GLY A 205 -13.61 9.50 -4.12
CA GLY A 205 -13.35 9.57 -5.56
C GLY A 205 -14.15 10.64 -6.29
N TYR A 206 -13.76 10.88 -7.55
CA TYR A 206 -14.38 11.81 -8.47
C TYR A 206 -14.66 11.12 -9.80
N GLN A 207 -15.93 11.10 -10.18
CA GLN A 207 -16.46 10.54 -11.42
C GLN A 207 -16.63 11.69 -12.44
N TYR A 208 -15.73 11.74 -13.42
CA TYR A 208 -15.56 12.90 -14.29
C TYR A 208 -16.50 12.95 -15.51
N ASP A 209 -17.10 11.84 -15.95
CA ASP A 209 -18.14 11.86 -16.99
C ASP A 209 -19.45 12.44 -16.47
N MET A 210 -19.73 12.27 -15.17
CA MET A 210 -20.93 12.79 -14.51
C MET A 210 -20.67 14.06 -13.68
N GLU A 211 -19.39 14.42 -13.52
CA GLU A 211 -18.93 15.54 -12.69
C GLU A 211 -19.40 15.45 -11.22
N ILE A 212 -19.40 14.25 -10.63
CA ILE A 212 -19.84 14.02 -9.25
C ILE A 212 -18.74 13.41 -8.38
N PHE A 213 -18.81 13.64 -7.07
CA PHE A 213 -18.07 12.84 -6.10
C PHE A 213 -18.76 11.50 -5.91
N TRP A 214 -18.01 10.41 -6.10
CA TRP A 214 -18.54 9.07 -5.99
C TRP A 214 -17.47 8.09 -5.47
N PRO A 215 -17.80 7.20 -4.53
CA PRO A 215 -19.05 7.20 -3.74
C PRO A 215 -19.20 8.47 -2.89
N GLU A 216 -20.42 8.76 -2.41
CA GLU A 216 -20.69 9.86 -1.46
C GLU A 216 -20.13 9.53 -0.07
N GLU A 217 -18.79 9.46 0.00
CA GLU A 217 -18.05 9.01 1.17
C GLU A 217 -16.77 9.83 1.31
N ASN A 218 -16.46 10.19 2.56
CA ASN A 218 -15.22 10.84 2.95
C ASN A 218 -14.48 9.92 3.93
N SER A 219 -13.90 8.84 3.41
CA SER A 219 -13.31 7.80 4.25
C SER A 219 -12.06 8.29 5.00
N THR A 220 -11.87 7.78 6.22
CA THR A 220 -10.66 8.03 7.01
C THR A 220 -9.42 7.48 6.32
N TRP A 221 -9.55 6.34 5.61
CA TRP A 221 -8.49 5.75 4.80
C TRP A 221 -7.98 6.73 3.73
N THR A 222 -8.90 7.31 2.94
CA THR A 222 -8.53 8.26 1.88
C THR A 222 -7.76 9.45 2.42
N ASN A 223 -8.26 10.04 3.51
CA ASN A 223 -7.62 11.21 4.10
C ASN A 223 -6.28 10.85 4.77
N ALA A 224 -6.14 9.64 5.31
CA ALA A 224 -4.85 9.15 5.80
C ALA A 224 -3.83 8.99 4.66
N ALA A 225 -4.23 8.41 3.52
CA ALA A 225 -3.35 8.27 2.36
C ALA A 225 -2.84 9.63 1.86
N VAL A 226 -3.71 10.64 1.79
CA VAL A 226 -3.32 12.02 1.42
C VAL A 226 -2.28 12.59 2.40
N ILE A 227 -2.50 12.44 3.71
CA ILE A 227 -1.56 12.94 4.73
C ILE A 227 -0.20 12.24 4.59
N ILE A 228 -0.19 10.92 4.38
CA ILE A 228 1.04 10.15 4.22
C ILE A 228 1.81 10.61 2.96
N ALA A 229 1.11 10.80 1.84
CA ALA A 229 1.70 11.27 0.60
C ALA A 229 2.26 12.71 0.73
N ALA A 230 1.50 13.61 1.36
CA ALA A 230 1.94 14.97 1.64
C ALA A 230 3.20 15.01 2.52
N HIS A 231 3.22 14.16 3.55
CA HIS A 231 4.37 14.02 4.44
C HIS A 231 5.59 13.48 3.67
N ALA A 232 5.43 12.44 2.86
CA ALA A 232 6.50 11.89 2.03
C ALA A 232 7.06 12.95 1.04
N LEU A 233 6.19 13.71 0.35
CA LEU A 233 6.59 14.79 -0.55
C LEU A 233 7.40 15.88 0.17
N SER A 234 6.89 16.33 1.32
CA SER A 234 7.51 17.42 2.09
C SER A 234 8.94 17.07 2.53
N PHE A 235 9.19 15.81 2.88
CA PHE A 235 10.53 15.35 3.29
C PHE A 235 11.42 14.91 2.13
N PHE A 236 10.84 14.54 0.99
CA PHE A 236 11.61 14.28 -0.23
C PHE A 236 12.31 15.57 -0.73
N ASP A 237 11.57 16.68 -0.74
CA ASP A 237 12.04 17.99 -1.24
C ASP A 237 13.17 18.60 -0.40
N LEU A 238 13.33 18.18 0.87
CA LEU A 238 14.33 18.72 1.78
C LEU A 238 15.76 18.22 1.52
N GLY A 239 15.96 17.29 0.58
CA GLY A 239 17.29 16.97 0.04
C GLY A 239 18.35 16.64 1.10
N SER A 240 18.29 15.42 1.65
CA SER A 240 19.30 14.75 2.50
C SER A 240 19.42 15.15 3.98
N ASN A 241 19.65 14.12 4.81
CA ASN A 241 19.73 14.00 6.29
C ASN A 241 18.43 13.84 7.09
N ASP A 242 17.27 14.28 6.60
CA ASP A 242 15.98 14.15 7.34
C ASP A 242 14.96 13.25 6.64
N SER A 243 15.39 12.52 5.58
CA SER A 243 14.58 11.46 4.95
C SER A 243 14.21 10.34 5.94
N SER A 244 14.85 10.32 7.11
CA SER A 244 14.64 9.34 8.18
C SER A 244 13.33 9.51 8.95
N VAL A 245 12.53 10.56 8.71
CA VAL A 245 11.28 10.73 9.48
C VAL A 245 10.06 10.17 8.76
N ASN A 246 10.16 9.67 7.53
CA ASN A 246 9.05 9.00 6.84
C ASN A 246 9.38 7.55 6.52
N VAL A 247 8.49 6.63 6.90
CA VAL A 247 8.73 5.19 6.74
C VAL A 247 8.95 4.78 5.29
N PHE A 248 8.26 5.40 4.32
CA PHE A 248 8.42 5.06 2.90
C PHE A 248 9.74 5.58 2.31
N LEU A 249 10.21 6.76 2.73
CA LEU A 249 11.53 7.26 2.33
C LEU A 249 12.67 6.47 2.96
N GLU A 250 12.48 5.97 4.18
CA GLU A 250 13.43 5.05 4.82
C GLU A 250 13.46 3.68 4.11
N LEU A 251 12.31 3.20 3.60
CA LEU A 251 12.26 2.01 2.75
C LEU A 251 12.93 2.23 1.40
N ARG A 252 12.74 3.39 0.76
CA ARG A 252 13.48 3.79 -0.45
C ARG A 252 15.00 3.66 -0.24
N ASN A 253 15.52 4.15 0.89
CA ASN A 253 16.95 4.06 1.19
C ASN A 253 17.43 2.60 1.23
N PHE A 254 16.63 1.71 1.83
CA PHE A 254 16.89 0.28 1.85
C PHE A 254 16.84 -0.36 0.46
N PHE A 255 15.86 0.00 -0.38
CA PHE A 255 15.72 -0.50 -1.75
C PHE A 255 16.86 -0.05 -2.66
N ASN A 256 17.40 1.15 -2.46
CA ASN A 256 18.54 1.65 -3.24
C ASN A 256 19.88 1.03 -2.81
N SER A 257 19.96 0.43 -1.63
CA SER A 257 21.19 -0.17 -1.10
C SER A 257 21.31 -1.68 -1.31
N ASN A 258 20.28 -2.35 -1.85
CA ASN A 258 20.21 -3.81 -2.03
C ASN A 258 19.67 -4.17 -3.41
#